data_AF-A0A3G8ZH91-F1
#
_entry.id   AF-A0A3G8ZH91-F1
#
_cell.length_a   1.000
_cell.length_b   1.000
_cell.length_c   1.000
_cell.angle_alpha   90.00
_cell.angle_beta   90.00
_cell.angle_gamma   90.00
#
_symmetry.space_group_name_H-M   'P 1'
#
loop_
_entity.id
_entity.type
_entity.pdbx_description
1 polymer ?
#
loop_
_entity_poly.entity_id
_entity_poly.type
_entity_poly.pdbx_seq_one_letter_code
_entity_poly.pdbx_strand_id
1 'polypeptide(L)' 'MDKPTKKRNSYNTEIIKVLSEEFVVTERFVRMCVSGDKQSLTAETIKKKYNELANPSQKAIENFKNQPL' A
#
# COMPACT_ATOMS: atom_id res chain seq x y z
N MET A 1 0.00 12.07 -30.63
CA MET A 1 -0.51 12.30 -29.26
C MET A 1 0.20 11.31 -28.34
N ASP A 2 1.42 11.65 -27.93
CA ASP A 2 2.17 10.85 -26.96
C ASP A 2 1.79 11.36 -25.57
N LYS A 3 0.82 10.72 -24.92
CA LYS A 3 0.44 11.05 -23.54
C LYS A 3 1.22 10.12 -22.61
N PRO A 4 1.98 10.64 -21.64
CA PRO A 4 2.69 9.79 -20.70
C PRO A 4 1.70 8.98 -19.87
N THR A 5 1.76 7.65 -19.99
CA THR A 5 0.93 6.73 -19.23
C THR A 5 1.37 6.77 -17.77
N LYS A 6 0.52 7.24 -16.86
CA LYS A 6 0.83 7.19 -15.42
C LYS A 6 0.95 5.74 -14.97
N LYS A 7 2.09 5.39 -14.35
CA LYS A 7 2.30 4.08 -13.73
C LYS A 7 1.21 3.86 -12.67
N ARG A 8 0.50 2.73 -12.75
CA ARG A 8 -0.50 2.35 -11.75
C ARG A 8 0.19 1.76 -10.54
N ASN A 9 -0.16 2.24 -9.35
CA ASN A 9 0.31 1.65 -8.10
C ASN A 9 -0.40 0.31 -7.88
N SER A 10 0.38 -0.73 -7.58
CA SER A 10 -0.14 -2.02 -7.12
C SER A 10 -0.07 -2.07 -5.60
N TYR A 11 -1.17 -2.41 -4.96
CA TYR A 11 -1.28 -2.48 -3.50
C TYR A 11 -1.69 -3.89 -3.09
N ASN A 12 -1.30 -4.31 -1.89
CA ASN A 12 -1.79 -5.54 -1.30
C ASN A 12 -3.25 -5.34 -0.85
N THR A 13 -4.17 -6.02 -1.53
CA THR A 13 -5.61 -5.89 -1.34
C THR A 13 -6.08 -6.44 0.00
N GLU A 14 -5.43 -7.49 0.52
CA GLU A 14 -5.76 -8.08 1.81
C GLU A 14 -5.41 -7.12 2.95
N ILE A 15 -4.23 -6.50 2.90
CA ILE A 15 -3.83 -5.48 3.88
C ILE A 15 -4.80 -4.29 3.84
N ILE A 16 -5.21 -3.84 2.64
CA ILE A 16 -6.20 -2.76 2.51
C ILE A 16 -7.52 -3.15 3.18
N LYS A 17 -8.00 -4.38 2.96
CA LYS A 17 -9.26 -4.86 3.53
C LYS A 17 -9.19 -4.91 5.07
N VAL A 18 -8.13 -5.48 5.62
CA VAL A 18 -7.92 -5.54 7.08
C VAL A 18 -7.90 -4.14 7.70
N LEU A 19 -7.18 -3.19 7.09
CA LEU A 19 -7.15 -1.80 7.57
C LEU A 19 -8.49 -1.08 7.42
N SER A 20 -9.25 -1.42 6.37
CA SER A 20 -10.61 -0.89 6.16
C SER A 20 -11.53 -1.29 7.32
N GLU A 21 -11.46 -2.56 7.72
CA GLU A 21 -12.23 -3.12 8.83
C GLU A 21 -11.76 -2.57 10.19
N GLU A 22 -10.45 -2.51 10.42
CA GLU A 22 -9.86 -2.04 11.69
C GLU A 22 -10.19 -0.57 11.98
N PHE A 23 -10.07 0.30 10.98
CA PHE A 23 -10.30 1.73 11.14
C PHE A 23 -11.76 2.14 10.87
N VAL A 24 -12.62 1.18 10.51
CA VAL A 24 -14.03 1.41 10.14
C VAL A 24 -14.15 2.51 9.07
N VAL A 25 -13.32 2.38 8.04
CA VAL A 25 -13.27 3.30 6.90
C VAL A 25 -13.44 2.51 5.61
N THR A 26 -13.62 3.21 4.49
CA THR A 26 -13.67 2.55 3.18
C THR A 26 -12.28 2.16 2.69
N GLU A 27 -12.16 1.06 1.94
CA GLU A 27 -10.90 0.68 1.28
C GLU A 27 -10.35 1.80 0.39
N ARG A 28 -11.24 2.60 -0.23
CA ARG A 28 -10.85 3.77 -1.03
C ARG A 28 -10.13 4.79 -0.16
N PHE A 29 -10.63 5.04 1.05
CA PHE A 29 -9.97 5.94 1.99
C PHE A 29 -8.58 5.41 2.37
N VAL A 30 -8.47 4.12 2.70
CA VAL A 30 -7.17 3.48 2.98
C VAL A 30 -6.20 3.68 1.81
N ARG A 31 -6.64 3.43 0.57
CA ARG A 31 -5.82 3.66 -0.64
C ARG A 31 -5.34 5.10 -0.77
N MET A 32 -6.21 6.09 -0.48
CA MET A 32 -5.84 7.51 -0.49
C MET A 32 -4.84 7.88 0.62
N CYS A 33 -4.91 7.23 1.78
CA CYS A 33 -3.92 7.40 2.85
C CYS A 33 -2.55 6.86 2.42
N VAL A 34 -2.53 5.68 1.80
CA VAL A 34 -1.29 5.04 1.32
C VAL A 34 -0.69 5.79 0.14
N SER A 35 -1.51 6.30 -0.80
CA SER A 35 -1.04 7.11 -1.94
C SER A 35 -0.47 8.47 -1.52
N GLY A 36 -0.90 9.01 -0.38
CA GLY A 36 -0.54 10.35 0.08
C GLY A 36 -1.53 11.45 -0.33
N ASP A 37 -2.68 11.09 -0.91
CA ASP A 37 -3.75 12.03 -1.25
C ASP A 37 -4.46 12.60 -0.01
N LYS A 38 -4.30 11.95 1.16
CA LYS A 38 -4.81 12.40 2.46
C LYS A 38 -3.69 12.50 3.49
N GLN A 39 -3.66 13.60 4.23
CA GLN A 39 -2.63 13.95 5.22
C GLN A 39 -3.24 14.33 6.57
N SER A 40 -4.04 13.43 7.14
CA SER A 40 -4.50 13.53 8.53
C SER A 40 -3.68 12.62 9.44
N LEU A 41 -3.72 12.87 10.75
CA LEU A 41 -3.06 12.01 11.75
C LEU A 41 -3.49 10.54 11.61
N THR A 42 -4.77 10.30 11.35
CA THR A 42 -5.30 8.95 11.09
C THR A 42 -4.75 8.38 9.78
N ALA A 43 -4.66 9.19 8.72
CA ALA A 43 -4.11 8.74 7.43
C ALA A 43 -2.63 8.36 7.54
N GLU A 44 -1.83 9.11 8.31
CA GLU A 44 -0.44 8.76 8.59
C GLU A 44 -0.32 7.44 9.35
N THR A 45 -1.20 7.23 10.33
CA THR A 45 -1.27 5.98 11.10
C THR A 45 -1.60 4.78 10.19
N ILE A 46 -2.61 4.93 9.33
CA ILE A 46 -3.00 3.90 8.34
C ILE A 46 -1.83 3.60 7.39
N LYS A 47 -1.17 4.64 6.88
CA LYS A 47 -0.02 4.51 5.98
C LYS A 47 1.14 3.77 6.65
N LYS A 48 1.44 4.10 7.90
CA LYS A 48 2.50 3.45 8.67
C LYS A 48 2.21 1.96 8.86
N LYS A 49 1.00 1.60 9.33
CA LYS A 49 0.57 0.21 9.49
C LYS A 49 0.60 -0.57 8.17
N TYR A 50 0.12 0.03 7.08
CA TYR A 50 0.16 -0.60 5.76
C TYR A 50 1.60 -0.98 5.38
N ASN A 51 2.55 -0.06 5.55
CA ASN A 51 3.95 -0.30 5.23
C ASN A 51 4.56 -1.37 6.14
N GLU A 52 4.25 -1.35 7.44
CA GLU A 52 4.72 -2.38 8.39
C GLU A 52 4.28 -3.79 7.97
N LEU A 53 3.04 -3.94 7.49
CA LEU A 53 2.50 -5.21 7.01
C LEU A 53 3.00 -5.59 5.61
N ALA A 54 3.23 -4.62 4.72
CA ALA A 54 3.61 -4.87 3.33
C ALA A 54 5.12 -5.11 3.15
N ASN A 55 5.97 -4.47 3.96
CA ASN A 55 7.43 -4.54 3.84
C ASN A 55 8.00 -5.96 3.92
N PRO A 56 7.57 -6.85 4.84
CA PRO A 56 8.09 -8.22 4.91
C PRO A 56 7.84 -9.00 3.61
N SER A 57 6.62 -8.89 3.07
CA SER A 57 6.24 -9.56 1.82
C SER A 57 7.04 -9.03 0.63
N GLN A 58 7.25 -7.71 0.54
CA GLN A 58 8.09 -7.10 -0.49
C GLN A 58 9.54 -7.60 -0.40
N LYS A 59 10.12 -7.61 0.80
CA LYS A 59 11.47 -8.14 1.04
C LYS A 59 11.60 -9.61 0.66
N ALA A 60 10.61 -10.44 0.99
CA ALA A 60 10.62 -11.86 0.61
C ALA A 60 10.66 -12.05 -0.92
N ILE A 61 9.86 -11.26 -1.66
CA ILE A 61 9.83 -11.27 -3.13
C ILE A 61 11.17 -10.79 -3.70
N GLU A 62 11.77 -9.75 -3.13
CA GLU A 62 13.08 -9.24 -3.55
C GLU A 62 14.19 -10.25 -3.29
N ASN A 63 14.21 -10.88 -2.11
CA ASN A 63 15.17 -11.92 -1.76
C ASN A 63 15.08 -13.12 -2.71
N PHE A 64 13.85 -13.54 -3.08
CA PHE A 64 13.65 -14.61 -4.05
C PHE A 64 14.21 -14.25 -5.44
N LYS A 65 14.02 -13.01 -5.90
CA LYS A 65 14.57 -12.56 -7.19
C LYS A 65 16.10 -12.49 -7.22
N ASN A 66 16.71 -12.24 -6.07
CA ASN A 66 18.16 -12.04 -5.94
C ASN A 66 18.91 -13.33 -5.56
N GLN A 67 18.21 -14.45 -5.33
CA GLN A 67 18.86 -15.74 -5.14
C GLN A 67 19.42 -16.26 -6.47
N PRO A 68 20.74 -16.52 -6.57
CA PRO A 68 21.28 -17.21 -7.72
C PRO A 68 20.74 -18.65 -7.76
N LEU A 69 20.32 -19.07 -8.95
CA LEU A 69 19.91 -20.46 -9.25
C LEU A 69 21.08 -21.43 -9.08
#